data_AF-A0A8J7L2W1-F1
#
_entry.id   AF-A0A8J7L2W1-F1
#
_cell.length_a   1.000
_cell.length_b   1.000
_cell.length_c   1.000
_cell.angle_alpha   90.00
_cell.angle_beta   90.00
_cell.angle_gamma   90.00
#
_symmetry.space_group_name_H-M   'P 1'
#
loop_
_entity.id
_entity.type
_entity.pdbx_description
1 polymer ?
#
loop_
_entity_poly.entity_id
_entity_poly.type
_entity_poly.pdbx_seq_one_letter_code
_entity_poly.pdbx_strand_id
1 'polypeptide(L)'
;MSNLSFEPLAKTMTINSINVYQKYISPAKGFSCPHRLLHGGDSCSNFVKKILSEQSLIETVKLSRQRFQECAQASKTLASSNCGFIVIPCCLPL
;
A
#
# COMPACT_ATOMS: atom_id res chain seq x y z
N MET A 1 -28.66 -0.60 32.63
CA MET A 1 -27.27 -0.66 33.13
C MET A 1 -26.88 -2.12 33.06
N SER A 2 -26.04 -2.61 32.14
CA SER A 2 -24.61 -2.32 31.98
C SER A 2 -24.11 -2.96 30.67
N ASN A 3 -23.64 -2.19 29.70
CA ASN A 3 -22.92 -2.70 28.51
C ASN A 3 -21.69 -1.82 28.17
N LEU A 4 -21.17 -1.07 29.15
CA LEU A 4 -20.23 0.04 28.90
C LEU A 4 -18.79 -0.20 29.39
N SER A 5 -18.35 -1.45 29.60
CA SER A 5 -17.01 -1.72 30.19
C SER A 5 -16.05 -2.50 29.29
N PHE A 6 -16.54 -3.30 28.34
CA PHE A 6 -15.68 -4.17 27.51
C PHE A 6 -15.24 -3.56 26.17
N GLU A 7 -15.94 -2.54 25.68
CA GLU A 7 -15.62 -1.79 24.45
C GLU A 7 -14.17 -1.25 24.41
N PRO A 8 -13.65 -0.55 25.43
CA PRO A 8 -12.30 0.01 25.35
C PRO A 8 -11.21 -1.07 25.38
N LEU A 9 -11.44 -2.16 26.12
CA LEU A 9 -10.50 -3.29 26.19
C LEU A 9 -10.50 -4.08 24.87
N ALA A 10 -11.69 -4.35 24.32
CA ALA A 10 -11.84 -5.01 23.03
C ALA A 10 -11.22 -4.20 21.88
N LYS A 11 -11.39 -2.87 21.89
CA LYS A 11 -10.70 -1.95 20.96
C LYS A 11 -9.18 -2.05 21.08
N THR A 12 -8.65 -2.01 22.29
CA THR A 12 -7.21 -2.04 22.54
C THR A 12 -6.62 -3.39 22.10
N MET A 13 -7.28 -4.50 22.42
CA MET A 13 -6.87 -5.84 21.98
C MET A 13 -6.92 -5.99 20.46
N THR A 14 -7.94 -5.44 19.80
CA THR A 14 -8.06 -5.45 18.34
C THR A 14 -6.92 -4.67 17.68
N ILE A 15 -6.65 -3.45 18.16
CA ILE A 15 -5.54 -2.62 17.65
C ILE A 15 -4.20 -3.33 17.85
N ASN A 16 -3.97 -3.94 19.02
CA ASN A 16 -2.72 -4.65 19.29
C ASN A 16 -2.55 -5.88 18.39
N SER A 17 -3.64 -6.59 18.11
CA SER A 17 -3.64 -7.75 17.20
C SER A 17 -3.30 -7.34 15.76
N ILE A 18 -3.82 -6.18 15.33
CA ILE A 18 -3.49 -5.58 14.03
C ILE A 18 -2.01 -5.17 13.98
N ASN A 19 -1.48 -4.55 15.03
CA ASN A 19 -0.07 -4.17 15.09
C ASN A 19 0.87 -5.39 15.07
N VAL A 20 0.52 -6.47 15.76
CA VAL A 20 1.29 -7.73 15.72
C VAL A 20 1.23 -8.35 14.32
N TYR A 21 0.04 -8.38 13.69
CA TYR A 21 -0.10 -8.83 12.31
C TYR A 21 0.76 -7.99 11.35
N GLN A 22 0.75 -6.66 11.51
CA GLN A 22 1.52 -5.74 10.68
C GLN A 22 3.03 -5.80 10.94
N LYS A 23 3.45 -6.11 12.18
CA LYS A 23 4.86 -6.17 12.58
C LYS A 23 5.52 -7.51 12.29
N TYR A 24 4.77 -8.62 12.32
CA TYR A 24 5.34 -9.97 12.19
C TYR A 24 4.87 -10.74 10.95
N ILE A 25 3.66 -10.49 10.45
CA ILE A 25 3.08 -11.26 9.32
C ILE A 25 3.08 -10.45 8.01
N SER A 26 2.73 -9.17 8.06
CA SER A 26 2.75 -8.28 6.89
C SER A 26 4.14 -8.06 6.26
N PRO A 27 5.26 -8.01 7.00
CA PRO A 27 6.59 -7.81 6.40
C PRO A 27 7.05 -9.01 5.57
N ALA A 28 6.51 -10.21 5.86
CA ALA A 28 6.80 -11.41 5.09
C ALA A 28 6.21 -11.38 3.65
N LYS A 29 5.39 -10.36 3.30
CA LYS A 29 4.73 -10.26 1.98
C LYS A 29 5.43 -9.41 0.92
N GLY A 30 6.40 -8.56 1.28
CA GLY A 30 7.34 -8.06 0.28
C GLY A 30 6.76 -7.21 -0.89
N PHE A 31 5.83 -6.26 -0.67
CA PHE A 31 5.20 -5.50 -1.76
C PHE A 31 5.82 -4.10 -1.98
N SER A 32 6.40 -3.87 -3.16
CA SER A 32 6.77 -2.54 -3.66
C SER A 32 6.06 -2.24 -4.98
N CYS A 33 5.64 -0.99 -5.17
CA CYS A 33 4.89 -0.55 -6.34
C CYS A 33 5.70 -0.77 -7.65
N PRO A 34 5.22 -1.62 -8.59
CA PRO A 34 5.89 -1.87 -9.86
C PRO A 34 6.15 -0.62 -10.70
N HIS A 35 5.21 0.34 -10.70
CA HIS A 35 5.36 1.60 -11.42
C HIS A 35 6.56 2.40 -10.91
N ARG A 36 6.68 2.54 -9.58
CA ARG A 36 7.83 3.20 -8.95
C ARG A 36 9.14 2.48 -9.24
N LEU A 37 9.14 1.16 -9.28
CA LEU A 37 10.35 0.38 -9.53
C LEU A 37 10.82 0.48 -10.98
N LEU A 38 9.88 0.52 -11.92
CA LEU A 38 10.19 0.58 -13.34
C LEU A 38 10.49 2.00 -13.83
N HIS A 39 9.75 3.00 -13.34
CA HIS A 39 9.80 4.38 -13.82
C HIS A 39 10.41 5.38 -12.82
N GLY A 40 10.60 4.99 -11.55
CA GLY A 40 10.97 5.92 -10.48
C GLY A 40 9.80 6.79 -10.01
N GLY A 41 10.07 7.73 -9.10
CA GLY A 41 9.10 8.73 -8.65
C GLY A 41 8.11 8.27 -7.57
N ASP A 42 6.90 8.82 -7.62
CA ASP A 42 5.84 8.53 -6.64
C ASP A 42 5.30 7.10 -6.78
N SER A 43 5.03 6.43 -5.65
CA SER A 43 4.22 5.22 -5.65
C SER A 43 2.79 5.53 -6.09
N CYS A 44 2.05 4.53 -6.58
CA CYS A 44 0.64 4.72 -6.91
C CYS A 44 -0.17 5.32 -5.74
N SER A 45 0.13 4.94 -4.49
CA SER A 45 -0.53 5.51 -3.31
C SER A 45 -0.17 6.98 -3.08
N ASN A 46 1.10 7.38 -3.23
CA ASN A 46 1.51 8.77 -3.12
C ASN A 46 0.93 9.62 -4.25
N PHE A 47 0.90 9.09 -5.48
CA PHE A 47 0.29 9.76 -6.61
C PHE A 47 -1.19 10.04 -6.36
N VAL A 48 -1.96 9.03 -5.94
CA VAL A 48 -3.39 9.17 -5.63
C VAL A 48 -3.62 10.20 -4.53
N LYS A 49 -2.77 10.20 -3.49
CA LYS A 49 -2.82 11.18 -2.40
C LYS A 49 -2.58 12.61 -2.90
N LYS A 50 -1.64 12.79 -3.82
CA LYS A 50 -1.31 14.10 -4.42
C LYS A 50 -2.48 14.63 -5.26
N ILE A 51 -3.00 13.82 -6.18
CA ILE A 51 -4.10 14.26 -7.04
C ILE A 51 -5.40 14.50 -6.26
N LEU A 52 -5.65 13.78 -5.17
CA LEU A 52 -6.79 14.06 -4.28
C LEU A 52 -6.72 15.48 -3.66
N SER A 53 -5.52 16.04 -3.53
CA SER A 53 -5.30 17.38 -2.98
C SER A 53 -5.35 18.48 -4.05
N GLU A 54 -5.24 18.10 -5.33
CA GLU A 54 -5.08 19.04 -6.45
C GLU A 54 -6.28 19.02 -7.42
N GLN A 55 -7.07 17.94 -7.45
CA GLN A 55 -8.08 17.64 -8.47
C GLN A 55 -9.46 17.34 -7.86
N SER A 56 -10.51 17.40 -8.69
CA SER A 56 -11.85 16.95 -8.30
C SER A 56 -11.90 15.42 -8.08
N LEU A 57 -12.87 14.92 -7.31
CA LEU A 57 -12.98 13.49 -7.02
C LEU A 57 -13.14 12.62 -8.28
N ILE A 58 -13.94 13.10 -9.24
CA ILE A 58 -14.19 12.38 -10.51
C ILE A 58 -12.89 12.27 -11.32
N GLU A 59 -12.16 13.37 -11.41
CA GLU A 59 -10.88 13.44 -12.13
C GLU A 59 -9.81 12.60 -11.43
N THR A 60 -9.81 12.63 -10.09
CA THR A 60 -8.95 11.79 -9.26
C THR A 60 -9.17 10.31 -9.54
N VAL A 61 -10.42 9.85 -9.58
CA VAL A 61 -10.74 8.44 -9.88
C VAL A 61 -10.26 8.06 -11.29
N LYS A 62 -10.45 8.93 -12.28
CA LYS A 62 -10.00 8.70 -13.66
C LYS A 62 -8.48 8.57 -13.74
N LEU A 63 -7.74 9.51 -13.12
CA LEU A 63 -6.28 9.53 -13.09
C LEU A 63 -5.71 8.36 -12.27
N SER A 64 -6.36 8.00 -11.16
CA SER A 64 -5.98 6.84 -10.34
C SER A 64 -6.08 5.54 -11.14
N ARG A 65 -7.19 5.36 -11.86
CA ARG A 65 -7.40 4.18 -12.71
C ARG A 65 -6.33 4.07 -13.79
N GLN A 66 -6.00 5.19 -14.45
CA GLN A 66 -4.92 5.22 -15.44
C GLN A 66 -3.57 4.81 -14.81
N ARG A 67 -3.21 5.39 -13.66
CA ARG A 67 -1.97 5.00 -12.98
C ARG A 67 -1.92 3.54 -12.55
N PHE A 68 -3.05 2.97 -12.13
CA PHE A 68 -3.10 1.55 -11.80
C PHE A 68 -2.93 0.66 -13.03
N GLN A 69 -3.44 1.07 -14.20
CA GLN A 69 -3.20 0.36 -15.46
C GLN A 69 -1.71 0.42 -15.85
N GLU A 70 -1.08 1.60 -15.77
CA GLU A 70 0.36 1.75 -16.00
C GLU A 70 1.18 0.89 -15.02
N CYS A 71 0.78 0.84 -13.74
CA CYS A 71 1.42 0.02 -12.73
C CYS A 71 1.25 -1.49 -12.99
N ALA A 72 0.10 -1.91 -13.49
CA ALA A 72 -0.12 -3.29 -13.88
C ALA A 72 0.73 -3.67 -15.11
N GLN A 73 0.91 -2.75 -16.06
CA GLN A 73 1.81 -2.95 -17.19
C GLN A 73 3.28 -3.02 -16.72
N ALA A 74 3.70 -2.12 -15.84
CA ALA A 74 5.04 -2.16 -15.25
C ALA A 74 5.31 -3.48 -14.51
N SER A 75 4.30 -4.00 -13.81
CA SER A 75 4.37 -5.32 -13.18
C SER A 75 4.63 -6.44 -14.19
N LYS A 76 3.93 -6.44 -15.34
CA LYS A 76 4.15 -7.42 -16.41
C LYS A 76 5.54 -7.30 -17.03
N THR A 77 6.04 -6.09 -17.24
CA THR A 77 7.40 -5.85 -17.75
C THR A 77 8.47 -6.36 -16.80
N LEU A 78 8.31 -6.10 -15.49
CA LEU A 78 9.20 -6.62 -14.46
C LEU A 78 9.10 -8.15 -14.32
N ALA A 79 7.92 -8.73 -14.49
CA ALA A 79 7.71 -10.18 -14.45
C ALA A 79 8.27 -10.91 -15.68
N SER A 80 8.22 -10.30 -16.87
CA SER A 80 8.78 -10.87 -18.11
C SER A 80 10.31 -10.82 -18.15
N SER A 81 10.92 -9.95 -17.34
CA SER A 81 12.36 -9.86 -17.15
C SER A 81 12.75 -10.87 -16.08
N ASN A 82 13.03 -12.12 -16.49
CA ASN A 82 13.13 -13.29 -15.61
C ASN A 82 14.08 -13.11 -14.41
N CYS A 83 13.54 -12.59 -13.32
CA CYS A 83 13.97 -12.76 -11.94
C CYS A 83 12.67 -12.69 -11.14
N GLY A 84 12.36 -13.73 -10.37
CA GLY A 84 11.24 -13.69 -9.43
C GLY A 84 11.47 -12.54 -8.45
N PHE A 85 10.97 -11.35 -8.78
CA PHE A 85 11.17 -10.15 -8.00
C PHE A 85 10.06 -10.09 -6.96
N ILE A 86 10.30 -10.72 -5.80
CA ILE A 86 9.68 -10.25 -4.56
C ILE A 86 10.41 -8.97 -4.21
N VAL A 87 9.78 -7.83 -4.45
CA VAL A 87 10.38 -6.53 -4.23
C VAL A 87 10.04 -6.01 -2.83
N ILE A 88 10.99 -6.06 -1.89
CA ILE A 88 11.22 -4.91 -1.00
C ILE A 88 12.73 -4.71 -0.81
N PRO A 89 13.26 -3.59 -1.31
CA PRO A 89 14.04 -2.67 -0.51
C PRO A 89 13.13 -1.56 0.05
N CYS A 90 13.52 -1.02 1.20
CA CYS A 90 12.83 -0.02 2.04
C CYS A 90 11.82 -0.66 3.02
N CYS A 91 12.19 -1.12 4.21
CA CYS A 91 12.69 -0.28 5.30
C CYS A 91 13.55 -1.11 6.29
N LEU A 92 14.87 -0.89 6.29
CA LEU A 92 15.73 -1.14 7.45
C LEU A 92 15.77 0.20 8.22
N PRO A 93 15.22 0.31 9.44
CA PRO A 93 15.50 1.47 10.27
C PRO A 93 16.96 1.34 10.76
N LEU A 94 17.72 2.42 10.64
CA LEU A 94 19.01 2.61 11.32
C LEU A 94 18.86 2.40 12.83
#